data_AF-A0A5D2VLF1-F1
#
_entry.id   AF-A0A5D2VLF1-F1
#
_cell.length_a   1.000
_cell.length_b   1.000
_cell.length_c   1.000
_cell.angle_alpha   90.00
_cell.angle_beta   90.00
_cell.angle_gamma   90.00
#
_symmetry.space_group_name_H-M   'P 1'
#
loop_
_entity.id
_entity.type
_entity.pdbx_description
1 polymer ?
#
loop_
_entity_poly.entity_id
_entity_poly.type
_entity_poly.pdbx_seq_one_letter_code
_entity_poly.pdbx_strand_id
1 'polypeptide(L)'
;MKSTTYINKVDETGAEEKTDTDRNMAVMFEILRRKRQVKLESFILNRSSFAQTVENLFALSFLVKDGRVEIVVHGSGSHIVSPKNAPAASSIASGEAAYSHFVFRFDFKDWKDLLRN
;
A
#
# COMPACT_ATOMS: atom_id res chain seq x y z
N MET A 1 11.45 12.49 -40.12
CA MET A 1 10.71 11.83 -39.02
C MET A 1 11.64 11.78 -37.81
N LYS A 2 11.54 12.76 -36.91
CA LYS A 2 12.41 12.88 -35.73
C LYS A 2 11.69 12.19 -34.57
N SER A 3 12.28 11.11 -34.03
CA SER A 3 11.77 10.43 -32.84
C SER A 3 12.25 11.20 -31.61
N THR A 4 11.31 11.71 -30.82
CA THR A 4 11.59 12.52 -29.63
C THR A 4 11.96 11.61 -28.46
N THR A 5 13.22 11.63 -28.08
CA THR A 5 13.72 11.02 -26.85
C THR A 5 13.43 11.95 -25.67
N TYR A 6 12.45 11.61 -24.83
CA TYR A 6 12.32 12.20 -23.49
C TYR A 6 12.99 11.27 -22.48
N ILE A 7 14.29 11.46 -22.29
CA ILE A 7 14.98 11.03 -21.08
C ILE A 7 15.16 12.27 -20.22
N ASN A 8 14.24 12.47 -19.27
CA ASN A 8 14.43 13.45 -18.22
C ASN A 8 15.71 13.06 -17.46
N LYS A 9 16.71 13.93 -17.56
CA LYS A 9 17.88 13.92 -16.69
C LYS A 9 17.38 14.06 -15.25
N VAL A 10 17.59 13.04 -14.44
CA VAL A 10 17.50 13.16 -12.99
C VAL A 10 18.83 13.75 -12.55
N ASP A 11 18.77 14.96 -12.00
CA ASP A 11 19.92 15.65 -11.42
C ASP A 11 20.23 15.00 -10.07
N GLU A 12 21.38 14.34 -9.98
CA GLU A 12 21.87 13.69 -8.77
C GLU A 12 22.41 14.73 -7.78
N THR A 13 21.53 15.39 -7.02
CA THR A 13 21.94 16.08 -5.79
C THR A 13 20.89 15.96 -4.68
N GLY A 14 21.20 15.14 -3.67
CA GLY A 14 20.93 15.39 -2.24
C GLY A 14 19.49 15.56 -1.77
N ALA A 15 18.95 14.48 -1.17
CA ALA A 15 17.64 14.32 -0.52
C ALA A 15 16.45 14.27 -1.49
N GLU A 16 15.97 13.05 -1.77
CA GLU A 16 14.68 12.85 -2.41
C GLU A 16 13.60 13.61 -1.62
N GLU A 17 12.93 14.53 -2.29
CA GLU A 17 11.79 15.24 -1.72
C GLU A 17 10.72 14.20 -1.38
N LYS A 18 10.41 14.05 -0.09
CA LYS A 18 9.40 13.07 0.34
C LYS A 18 8.07 13.39 -0.33
N THR A 19 7.57 12.42 -1.08
CA THR A 19 6.26 12.50 -1.71
C THR A 19 5.15 12.35 -0.67
N ASP A 20 3.93 12.73 -1.01
CA ASP A 20 2.78 12.48 -0.14
C ASP A 20 2.55 10.99 0.09
N THR A 21 2.90 10.14 -0.89
CA THR A 21 2.91 8.68 -0.74
C THR A 21 3.88 8.24 0.35
N ASP A 22 5.09 8.81 0.43
CA ASP A 22 6.07 8.48 1.48
C ASP A 22 5.58 8.87 2.87
N ARG A 23 4.92 10.03 2.96
CA ARG A 23 4.27 10.49 4.20
C ARG A 23 3.15 9.52 4.61
N ASN A 24 2.27 9.16 3.68
CA ASN A 24 1.16 8.24 3.93
C ASN A 24 1.67 6.85 4.35
N MET A 25 2.69 6.31 3.69
CA MET A 25 3.32 5.04 4.08
C MET A 25 3.86 5.07 5.51
N ALA A 26 4.56 6.15 5.89
CA ALA A 26 5.09 6.29 7.24
C ALA A 26 3.98 6.35 8.30
N VAL A 27 2.92 7.13 8.05
CA VAL A 27 1.76 7.23 8.95
C VAL A 27 1.04 5.88 9.07
N MET A 28 0.76 5.22 7.95
CA MET A 28 0.08 3.92 7.92
C MET A 28 0.88 2.86 8.68
N PHE A 29 2.19 2.80 8.47
CA PHE A 29 3.05 1.85 9.18
C PHE A 29 3.08 2.10 10.69
N GLU A 30 3.11 3.37 11.13
CA GLU A 30 3.04 3.71 12.55
C GLU A 30 1.69 3.32 13.18
N ILE A 31 0.58 3.51 12.46
CA ILE A 31 -0.74 3.03 12.90
C ILE A 31 -0.74 1.51 13.08
N LEU A 32 -0.21 0.75 12.12
CA LEU A 32 -0.14 -0.71 12.19
C LEU A 32 0.80 -1.19 13.31
N ARG A 33 1.92 -0.50 13.53
CA ARG A 33 2.84 -0.80 14.63
C ARG A 33 2.14 -0.72 15.99
N ARG A 34 1.24 0.24 16.17
CA ARG A 34 0.44 0.43 17.41
C ARG A 34 -0.74 -0.54 17.50
N LYS A 35 -1.54 -0.65 16.44
CA LYS A 35 -2.79 -1.43 16.45
C LYS A 35 -2.58 -2.94 16.27
N ARG A 36 -1.44 -3.37 15.72
CA ARG A 36 -1.06 -4.75 15.39
C ARG A 36 -1.91 -5.42 14.31
N GLN A 37 -3.23 -5.30 14.37
CA GLN A 37 -4.16 -5.82 13.38
C GLN A 37 -5.33 -4.86 13.20
N VAL A 38 -5.73 -4.64 11.95
CA VAL A 38 -6.88 -3.80 11.59
C VAL A 38 -7.63 -4.42 10.41
N LYS A 39 -8.94 -4.18 10.34
CA LYS A 39 -9.73 -4.50 9.14
C LYS A 39 -9.31 -3.58 7.99
N LEU A 40 -9.14 -4.14 6.79
CA LEU A 40 -8.71 -3.40 5.60
C LEU A 40 -9.63 -2.21 5.31
N GLU A 41 -10.94 -2.43 5.32
CA GLU A 41 -11.93 -1.40 5.04
C GLU A 41 -11.86 -0.24 6.04
N SER A 42 -11.66 -0.53 7.33
CA SER A 42 -11.51 0.51 8.36
C SER A 42 -10.16 1.23 8.29
N PHE A 43 -9.18 0.63 7.62
CA PHE A 43 -7.83 1.16 7.56
C PHE A 43 -7.62 2.10 6.38
N ILE A 44 -8.21 1.79 5.22
CA ILE A 44 -8.08 2.65 4.02
C ILE A 44 -9.17 3.72 3.93
N LEU A 45 -10.35 3.49 4.52
CA LEU A 45 -11.51 4.36 4.33
C LEU A 45 -11.32 5.76 4.92
N ASN A 46 -11.39 6.76 4.05
CA ASN A 46 -11.67 8.13 4.45
C ASN A 46 -13.14 8.43 4.14
N ARG A 47 -13.94 8.73 5.19
CA ARG A 47 -15.39 8.94 5.05
C ARG A 47 -15.78 10.24 4.34
N SER A 48 -14.84 11.17 4.18
CA SER A 48 -15.06 12.48 3.57
C SER A 48 -14.45 12.62 2.18
N SER A 49 -13.57 11.69 1.76
CA SER A 49 -12.87 11.77 0.49
C SER A 49 -12.64 10.39 -0.13
N PHE A 50 -13.26 10.17 -1.29
CA PHE A 50 -12.99 9.01 -2.13
C PHE A 50 -11.54 8.99 -2.62
N ALA A 51 -11.04 10.12 -3.13
CA ALA A 51 -9.67 10.24 -3.62
C ALA A 51 -8.65 9.87 -2.53
N GLN A 52 -8.86 10.35 -1.29
CA GLN A 52 -7.97 9.99 -0.19
C GLN A 52 -8.05 8.50 0.17
N THR A 53 -9.23 7.87 0.03
CA THR A 53 -9.36 6.42 0.21
C THR A 53 -8.55 5.64 -0.82
N VAL A 54 -8.56 6.11 -2.08
CA VAL A 54 -7.72 5.54 -3.15
C VAL A 54 -6.24 5.75 -2.86
N GLU A 55 -5.83 6.93 -2.39
CA GLU A 55 -4.44 7.20 -1.99
C GLU A 55 -3.98 6.33 -0.82
N ASN A 56 -4.85 6.11 0.19
CA ASN A 56 -4.55 5.22 1.31
C ASN A 56 -4.32 3.78 0.83
N LEU A 57 -5.17 3.30 -0.09
CA LEU A 57 -5.00 1.98 -0.71
C LEU A 57 -3.71 1.90 -1.54
N PHE A 58 -3.40 2.97 -2.28
CA PHE A 58 -2.17 3.06 -3.08
C PHE A 58 -0.92 3.04 -2.19
N ALA A 59 -0.89 3.82 -1.11
CA ALA A 59 0.21 3.80 -0.14
C ALA A 59 0.35 2.44 0.56
N LEU A 60 -0.77 1.81 0.94
CA LEU A 60 -0.77 0.45 1.50
C LEU A 60 -0.15 -0.57 0.54
N SER A 61 -0.40 -0.43 -0.77
CA SER A 61 0.12 -1.36 -1.77
C SER A 61 1.66 -1.40 -1.79
N PHE A 62 2.34 -0.26 -1.56
CA PHE A 62 3.80 -0.22 -1.44
C PHE A 62 4.29 -0.92 -0.18
N LEU A 63 3.62 -0.72 0.96
CA LEU A 63 3.99 -1.43 2.19
C LEU A 63 3.84 -2.96 2.05
N VAL A 64 2.84 -3.42 1.30
CA VAL A 64 2.65 -4.84 0.98
C VAL A 64 3.72 -5.34 0.01
N LYS A 65 3.97 -4.58 -1.07
CA LYS A 65 5.04 -4.87 -2.04
C LYS A 65 6.41 -5.02 -1.35
N ASP A 66 6.71 -4.15 -0.41
CA ASP A 66 7.97 -4.15 0.34
C ASP A 66 8.03 -5.23 1.43
N GLY A 67 6.98 -6.05 1.57
CA GLY A 67 6.88 -7.12 2.58
C GLY A 67 6.79 -6.62 4.01
N ARG A 68 6.52 -5.33 4.22
CA ARG A 68 6.42 -4.68 5.55
C ARG A 68 5.04 -4.82 6.17
N VAL A 69 4.05 -5.16 5.35
CA VAL A 69 2.66 -5.37 5.74
C VAL A 69 2.13 -6.59 5.00
N GLU A 70 1.25 -7.35 5.64
CA GLU A 70 0.50 -8.42 5.01
C GLU A 70 -1.01 -8.20 5.12
N ILE A 71 -1.73 -8.81 4.18
CA ILE A 71 -3.20 -8.85 4.17
C ILE A 71 -3.60 -10.32 4.19
N VAL A 72 -4.35 -10.73 5.22
CA VAL A 72 -4.82 -12.10 5.40
C VAL A 72 -6.35 -12.12 5.35
N VAL A 73 -6.91 -13.04 4.57
CA VAL A 73 -8.35 -13.28 4.53
C VAL A 73 -8.70 -14.28 5.64
N HIS A 74 -9.45 -13.83 6.65
CA HIS A 74 -10.00 -14.72 7.66
C HIS A 74 -11.18 -15.53 7.11
N GLY A 75 -11.52 -16.65 7.76
CA GLY A 75 -12.63 -17.53 7.33
C GLY A 75 -14.00 -16.86 7.22
N SER A 76 -14.19 -15.68 7.81
CA SER A 76 -15.38 -14.83 7.64
C SER A 76 -15.41 -14.01 6.34
N GLY A 77 -14.36 -14.09 5.51
CA GLY A 77 -14.14 -13.22 4.35
C GLY A 77 -13.60 -11.83 4.71
N SER A 78 -13.32 -11.57 5.99
CA SER A 78 -12.74 -10.29 6.44
C SER A 78 -11.25 -10.22 6.11
N HIS A 79 -10.82 -9.08 5.56
CA HIS A 79 -9.41 -8.81 5.25
C HIS A 79 -8.76 -8.13 6.44
N ILE A 80 -7.76 -8.77 7.04
CA ILE A 80 -7.00 -8.25 8.17
C ILE A 80 -5.62 -7.83 7.69
N VAL A 81 -5.22 -6.62 8.10
CA VAL A 81 -3.94 -6.00 7.77
C VAL A 81 -3.06 -5.97 9.03
N SER A 82 -1.84 -6.48 8.93
CA SER A 82 -0.85 -6.53 10.02
C SER A 82 0.56 -6.18 9.55
N PRO A 83 1.42 -5.63 10.43
CA PRO A 83 2.83 -5.43 10.11
C PRO A 83 3.54 -6.78 9.97
N LYS A 84 4.49 -6.85 9.05
CA LYS A 84 5.31 -8.03 8.73
C LYS A 84 6.77 -7.63 8.60
N ASN A 85 7.68 -8.54 8.93
CA ASN A 85 9.09 -8.36 8.61
C ASN A 85 9.31 -8.66 7.14
N ALA A 86 9.94 -7.72 6.42
CA ALA A 86 10.31 -7.94 5.04
C ALA A 86 11.18 -9.20 4.91
N PRO A 87 11.04 -9.98 3.83
CA PRO A 87 11.88 -11.14 3.60
C PRO A 87 13.36 -10.77 3.59
N ALA A 88 14.22 -11.66 4.09
CA ALA A 88 15.66 -11.48 3.97
C ALA A 88 16.07 -11.44 2.49
N ALA A 89 17.08 -10.63 2.15
CA ALA A 89 17.58 -10.52 0.77
C ALA A 89 18.01 -11.89 0.20
N SER A 90 18.54 -12.79 1.04
CA SER A 90 18.87 -14.16 0.68
C SER A 90 17.65 -15.01 0.31
N SER A 91 16.53 -14.86 1.04
CA SER A 91 15.28 -15.56 0.73
C SER A 91 14.63 -15.04 -0.55
N ILE A 92 14.81 -13.76 -0.87
CA ILE A 92 14.40 -13.20 -2.18
C ILE A 92 15.28 -13.78 -3.30
N ALA A 93 16.61 -13.73 -3.14
CA ALA A 93 17.55 -14.20 -4.17
C ALA A 93 17.45 -15.71 -4.45
N SER A 94 17.09 -16.51 -3.44
CA SER A 94 16.88 -17.96 -3.56
C SER A 94 15.47 -18.36 -4.03
N GLY A 95 14.53 -17.40 -4.12
CA GLY A 95 13.14 -17.67 -4.49
C GLY A 95 12.28 -18.30 -3.38
N GLU A 96 12.80 -18.42 -2.16
CA GLU A 96 12.06 -18.90 -0.98
C GLU A 96 10.94 -17.90 -0.57
N ALA A 97 11.17 -16.61 -0.80
CA ALA A 97 10.16 -15.58 -0.57
C ALA A 97 9.02 -15.71 -1.59
N ALA A 98 7.86 -16.17 -1.15
CA ALA A 98 6.67 -16.27 -1.98
C ALA A 98 6.09 -14.88 -2.31
N TYR A 99 6.00 -14.55 -3.60
CA TYR A 99 5.25 -13.39 -4.08
C TYR A 99 3.78 -13.78 -4.25
N SER A 100 2.91 -13.14 -3.47
CA SER A 100 1.46 -13.29 -3.62
C SER A 100 0.90 -12.06 -4.33
N HIS A 101 0.06 -12.28 -5.33
CA HIS A 101 -0.66 -11.19 -6.01
C HIS A 101 -2.09 -11.09 -5.48
N PHE A 102 -2.49 -9.87 -5.14
CA PHE A 102 -3.83 -9.55 -4.68
C PHE A 102 -4.41 -8.45 -5.58
N VAL A 103 -5.59 -8.69 -6.13
CA VAL A 103 -6.30 -7.71 -6.96
C VAL A 103 -7.44 -7.13 -6.15
N PHE A 104 -7.36 -5.84 -5.86
CA PHE A 104 -8.43 -5.11 -5.17
C PHE A 104 -9.13 -4.18 -6.14
N ARG A 105 -10.39 -4.48 -6.47
CA ARG A 105 -11.25 -3.56 -7.21
C ARG A 105 -11.91 -2.61 -6.22
N PHE A 106 -11.84 -1.32 -6.49
CA PHE A 106 -12.48 -0.29 -5.69
C PHE A 106 -12.97 0.86 -6.55
N ASP A 107 -14.26 1.12 -6.54
CA ASP A 107 -14.88 2.24 -7.24
C ASP A 107 -15.73 3.13 -6.31
N PHE A 108 -16.30 4.20 -6.87
CA PHE A 108 -17.07 5.17 -6.09
C PHE A 108 -18.34 4.57 -5.48
N LYS A 109 -18.92 3.53 -6.10
CA LYS A 109 -20.07 2.82 -5.54
C LYS A 109 -19.64 2.04 -4.31
N ASP A 110 -18.52 1.31 -4.40
CA ASP A 110 -17.95 0.56 -3.27
C ASP A 110 -17.67 1.50 -2.08
N TRP A 111 -17.10 2.67 -2.33
CA TRP A 111 -16.86 3.68 -1.29
C TRP A 111 -18.15 4.12 -0.61
N LYS A 112 -19.21 4.43 -1.37
CA LYS A 112 -20.53 4.79 -0.81
C LYS A 112 -21.14 3.66 0.01
N ASP A 113 -20.99 2.42 -0.41
CA ASP A 113 -21.52 1.26 0.32
C ASP A 113 -20.78 1.10 1.66
N LEU A 114 -19.46 1.35 1.71
CA LEU A 114 -18.70 1.37 2.96
C LEU A 114 -19.10 2.50 3.92
N LEU A 115 -19.62 3.63 3.41
CA LEU A 115 -20.10 4.71 4.28
C LEU A 115 -21.39 4.35 5.03
N ARG A 116 -22.17 3.40 4.51
CA ARG A 116 -23.49 3.01 5.05
C ARG A 116 -23.41 1.97 6.16
N ASN A 117 -22.24 1.36 6.35
CA ASN A 117 -21.94 0.41 7.44
C ASN A 117 -21.34 1.08 8.67
#